data_AF-A0A0N1EMT5-F1
#
_entry.id   AF-A0A0N1EMT5-F1
#
_cell.length_a   1.000
_cell.length_b   1.000
_cell.length_c   1.000
_cell.angle_alpha   90.00
_cell.angle_beta   90.00
_cell.angle_gamma   90.00
#
_symmetry.space_group_name_H-M   'P 1'
#
loop_
_entity.id
_entity.type
_entity.pdbx_description
1 polymer ?
#
loop_
_entity_poly.entity_id
_entity_poly.type
_entity_poly.pdbx_seq_one_letter_code
_entity_poly.pdbx_strand_id
1 'polypeptide(L)'
;MQSEKLDIQLDDKFWFRLVNLPEKDALTPTSKITMPVVTKLFRLNLGIEFLFAIALLALALYSHVWVEEDWISGLFFIYIPLFLGLWFLRKVLIWQRYGFNYKAAFEVSKDELAIVTEPLSKQQQLTMAKADINYIQFSYGYMRSNGQGYQSKQSHISQAVVVLKNNERYTIKPNTIATLNLLYLCIYFDYPVSYKYGLTYGGGSIVFILMRVMSMGGNFIMIGLYLYWIGAGYLKSIF
;
A
#
# COMPACT_ATOMS: atom_id res chain seq x y z
N MET A 1 -21.76 17.67 -16.90
CA MET A 1 -20.86 17.96 -15.77
C MET A 1 -19.65 18.69 -16.33
N GLN A 2 -19.59 20.01 -16.15
CA GLN A 2 -18.44 20.82 -16.55
C GLN A 2 -17.23 20.36 -15.74
N SER A 3 -16.14 19.94 -16.40
CA SER A 3 -14.89 19.67 -15.70
C SER A 3 -14.30 21.00 -15.25
N GLU A 4 -14.48 21.34 -13.98
CA GLU A 4 -13.69 22.38 -13.34
C GLU A 4 -12.21 21.99 -13.54
N LYS A 5 -11.47 22.82 -14.29
CA LYS A 5 -10.05 22.57 -14.58
C LYS A 5 -9.30 22.85 -13.29
N LEU A 6 -9.10 21.80 -12.49
CA LEU A 6 -8.25 21.87 -11.30
C LEU A 6 -6.85 22.30 -11.76
N ASP A 7 -6.31 23.34 -11.15
CA ASP A 7 -4.96 23.81 -11.41
C ASP A 7 -4.21 23.84 -10.07
N ILE A 8 -3.31 22.88 -9.88
CA ILE A 8 -2.54 22.71 -8.65
C ILE A 8 -1.17 23.35 -8.88
N GLN A 9 -0.79 24.26 -8.00
CA GLN A 9 0.50 24.96 -8.04
C GLN A 9 1.39 24.50 -6.87
N LEU A 10 2.72 24.58 -7.02
CA LEU A 10 3.68 24.05 -6.03
C LEU A 10 3.56 24.68 -4.64
N ASP A 11 3.04 25.91 -4.56
CA ASP A 11 2.81 26.68 -3.33
C ASP A 11 1.48 26.29 -2.64
N ASP A 12 0.67 25.45 -3.27
CA ASP A 12 -0.60 24.99 -2.72
C ASP A 12 -0.39 24.03 -1.54
N LYS A 13 -0.37 24.61 -0.35
CA LYS A 13 -0.28 23.90 0.93
C LYS A 13 -1.41 22.89 1.12
N PHE A 14 -2.58 23.07 0.49
CA PHE A 14 -3.68 22.13 0.61
C PHE A 14 -3.35 20.78 -0.03
N TRP A 15 -2.57 20.76 -1.11
CA TRP A 15 -2.12 19.53 -1.78
C TRP A 15 -0.79 19.02 -1.23
N PHE A 16 0.12 19.92 -0.87
CA PHE A 16 1.52 19.55 -0.61
C PHE A 16 1.95 19.58 0.85
N ARG A 17 1.02 19.75 1.80
CA ARG A 17 1.32 19.66 3.24
C ARG A 17 1.92 18.32 3.68
N LEU A 18 1.56 17.22 3.01
CA LEU A 18 1.99 15.86 3.35
C LEU A 18 3.10 15.33 2.43
N VAL A 19 3.64 16.16 1.53
CA VAL A 19 4.78 15.77 0.69
C VAL A 19 6.00 15.65 1.56
N ASN A 20 6.59 14.46 1.56
CA ASN A 20 7.83 14.17 2.28
C ASN A 20 8.87 13.69 1.27
N LEU A 21 9.64 14.63 0.74
CA LEU A 21 10.74 14.39 -0.19
C LEU A 21 12.04 14.73 0.54
N PRO A 22 12.97 13.76 0.73
CA PRO A 22 14.22 13.99 1.46
C PRO A 22 15.06 15.14 0.91
N GLU A 23 14.97 15.41 -0.39
CA GLU A 23 15.78 16.40 -1.12
C GLU A 23 14.96 17.60 -1.61
N LYS A 24 13.78 17.86 -1.02
CA LYS A 24 12.85 18.91 -1.50
C LYS A 24 13.52 20.29 -1.64
N ASP A 25 14.34 20.68 -0.67
CA ASP A 25 14.96 22.00 -0.62
C ASP A 25 16.23 22.10 -1.48
N ALA A 26 16.71 20.98 -2.03
CA ALA A 26 17.89 20.88 -2.90
C ALA A 26 17.52 20.53 -4.35
N LEU A 27 16.23 20.56 -4.70
CA LEU A 27 15.77 20.25 -6.04
C LEU A 27 16.34 21.25 -7.05
N THR A 28 17.02 20.70 -8.06
CA THR A 28 17.50 21.42 -9.23
C THR A 28 16.79 20.91 -10.50
N PRO A 29 16.77 21.70 -11.59
CA PRO A 29 16.22 21.25 -12.87
C PRO A 29 16.91 20.02 -13.47
N THR A 30 18.10 19.64 -12.97
CA THR A 30 18.87 18.47 -13.40
C THR A 30 18.77 17.31 -12.40
N SER A 31 18.01 17.48 -11.31
CA SER A 31 17.86 16.45 -10.29
C SER A 31 17.15 15.22 -10.85
N LYS A 32 17.66 14.05 -10.49
CA LYS A 32 17.03 12.75 -10.75
C LYS A 32 16.61 12.17 -9.40
N ILE A 33 15.31 12.17 -9.14
CA ILE A 33 14.76 11.80 -7.84
C ILE A 33 14.26 10.36 -7.87
N THR A 34 14.81 9.56 -6.96
CA THR A 34 14.56 8.13 -6.85
C THR A 34 13.69 7.87 -5.61
N MET A 35 12.42 7.50 -5.81
CA MET A 35 11.46 7.24 -4.74
C MET A 35 11.31 5.73 -4.49
N PRO A 36 11.59 5.23 -3.27
CA PRO A 36 11.46 3.81 -2.98
C PRO A 36 10.00 3.37 -3.02
N VAL A 37 9.76 2.20 -3.60
CA VAL A 37 8.43 1.58 -3.61
C VAL A 37 8.10 0.99 -2.24
N VAL A 38 6.89 1.28 -1.74
CA VAL A 38 6.42 0.75 -0.45
C VAL A 38 5.99 -0.70 -0.61
N THR A 39 6.96 -1.61 -0.48
CA THR A 39 6.75 -3.07 -0.66
C THR A 39 5.86 -3.70 0.42
N LYS A 40 5.75 -3.09 1.61
CA LYS A 40 4.90 -3.58 2.71
C LYS A 40 3.41 -3.62 2.35
N LEU A 41 2.98 -2.78 1.40
CA LEU A 41 1.59 -2.70 0.96
C LEU A 41 1.31 -3.50 -0.32
N PHE A 42 2.26 -4.33 -0.76
CA PHE A 42 2.02 -5.21 -1.89
C PHE A 42 0.88 -6.18 -1.59
N ARG A 43 0.11 -6.43 -2.65
CA ARG A 43 -1.13 -7.19 -2.61
C ARG A 43 -0.97 -8.40 -3.51
N LEU A 44 -1.33 -9.58 -2.99
CA LEU A 44 -1.56 -10.72 -3.86
C LEU A 44 -2.87 -10.50 -4.63
N ASN A 45 -3.19 -11.40 -5.55
CA ASN A 45 -4.49 -11.33 -6.22
C ASN A 45 -5.62 -11.47 -5.17
N LEU A 46 -6.79 -10.91 -5.44
CA LEU A 46 -7.94 -10.94 -4.55
C LEU A 46 -8.26 -12.34 -4.04
N GLY A 47 -8.29 -13.34 -4.94
CA GLY A 47 -8.53 -14.72 -4.55
C GLY A 47 -7.50 -15.28 -3.57
N ILE A 48 -6.21 -14.95 -3.74
CA ILE A 48 -5.14 -15.42 -2.85
C ILE A 48 -5.23 -14.72 -1.49
N GLU A 49 -5.47 -13.41 -1.45
CA GLU A 49 -5.67 -12.68 -0.18
C GLU A 49 -6.91 -13.20 0.56
N PHE A 50 -7.97 -13.59 -0.17
CA PHE A 50 -9.17 -14.20 0.41
C PHE A 50 -8.88 -15.59 1.02
N LEU A 51 -8.12 -16.44 0.32
CA LEU A 51 -7.69 -17.74 0.86
C LEU A 51 -6.86 -17.58 2.14
N PHE A 52 -5.94 -16.62 2.19
CA PHE A 52 -5.19 -16.31 3.41
C PHE A 52 -6.10 -15.84 4.53
N ALA A 53 -7.10 -14.99 4.24
CA ALA A 53 -8.05 -14.53 5.23
C ALA A 53 -8.86 -15.69 5.82
N ILE A 54 -9.36 -16.62 4.98
CA ILE A 54 -10.05 -17.83 5.44
C ILE A 54 -9.12 -18.71 6.27
N ALA A 55 -7.89 -18.96 5.82
CA ALA A 55 -6.94 -19.81 6.54
C ALA A 55 -6.61 -19.26 7.93
N LEU A 56 -6.39 -17.95 8.04
CA LEU A 56 -6.14 -17.28 9.33
C LEU A 56 -7.38 -17.28 10.23
N LEU A 57 -8.58 -17.13 9.67
CA LEU A 57 -9.82 -17.20 10.43
C LEU A 57 -10.08 -18.63 10.94
N ALA A 58 -9.85 -19.64 10.10
CA ALA A 58 -9.94 -21.05 10.47
C ALA A 58 -8.91 -21.39 11.56
N LEU A 59 -7.69 -20.86 11.48
CA LEU A 59 -6.66 -21.05 12.50
C LEU A 59 -7.07 -20.42 13.84
N ALA A 60 -7.67 -19.23 13.82
CA ALA A 60 -8.21 -18.58 15.02
C ALA A 60 -9.36 -19.40 15.65
N LEU A 61 -10.30 -19.90 14.82
CA LEU A 61 -11.39 -20.76 15.31
C LEU A 61 -10.88 -22.10 15.84
N TYR A 62 -9.94 -22.74 15.13
CA TYR A 62 -9.32 -23.99 15.56
C TYR A 62 -8.66 -23.86 16.92
N SER A 63 -7.96 -22.74 17.15
CA SER A 63 -7.34 -22.49 18.44
C SER A 63 -8.33 -22.42 19.59
N HIS A 64 -9.57 -21.96 19.37
CA HIS A 64 -10.62 -21.92 20.39
C HIS A 64 -11.09 -23.32 20.82
N VAL A 65 -11.15 -24.27 19.88
CA VAL A 65 -11.62 -25.64 20.16
C VAL A 65 -10.59 -26.44 20.97
N TRP A 66 -9.30 -26.13 20.81
CA TRP A 66 -8.20 -26.87 21.45
C TRP A 66 -7.69 -26.27 22.76
N VAL A 67 -8.24 -25.14 23.24
CA VAL A 67 -7.80 -24.51 24.50
C VAL A 67 -8.08 -25.40 25.73
N GLU A 68 -9.02 -26.34 25.65
CA GLU A 68 -9.56 -26.99 26.85
C GLU A 68 -8.75 -28.21 27.34
N GLU A 69 -7.98 -28.90 26.48
CA GLU A 69 -7.34 -30.18 26.86
C GLU A 69 -5.80 -30.14 26.97
N ASP A 70 -5.09 -29.42 26.10
CA ASP A 70 -3.62 -29.22 26.18
C ASP A 70 -3.19 -27.94 25.43
N TRP A 71 -3.46 -26.81 26.06
CA TRP A 71 -3.33 -25.49 25.43
C TRP A 71 -1.87 -25.09 25.15
N ILE A 72 -0.88 -25.62 25.89
CA ILE A 72 0.55 -25.32 25.67
C ILE A 72 1.02 -26.02 24.39
N SER A 73 0.74 -27.31 24.27
CA SER A 73 1.16 -28.09 23.09
C SER A 73 0.44 -27.59 21.83
N GLY A 74 -0.86 -27.31 21.91
CA GLY A 74 -1.62 -26.73 20.81
C GLY A 74 -1.07 -25.38 20.34
N LEU A 75 -0.63 -24.53 21.27
CA LEU A 75 -0.02 -23.25 20.95
C LEU A 75 1.32 -23.41 20.22
N PHE A 76 2.27 -24.15 20.80
CA PHE A 76 3.65 -24.19 20.31
C PHE A 76 3.85 -25.12 19.12
N PHE A 77 3.13 -26.24 19.05
CA PHE A 77 3.34 -27.24 17.99
C PHE A 77 2.37 -27.10 16.81
N ILE A 78 1.23 -26.44 16.99
CA ILE A 78 0.21 -26.32 15.94
C ILE A 78 0.01 -24.86 15.55
N TYR A 79 -0.41 -24.03 16.51
CA TYR A 79 -0.85 -22.67 16.20
C TYR A 79 0.29 -21.75 15.72
N ILE A 80 1.39 -21.64 16.48
CA ILE A 80 2.53 -20.80 16.12
C ILE A 80 3.15 -21.24 14.78
N PRO A 81 3.45 -22.54 14.54
CA PRO A 81 3.99 -23.00 13.27
C PRO A 81 3.07 -22.71 12.09
N LEU A 82 1.76 -22.94 12.21
CA LEU A 82 0.79 -22.65 11.15
C LEU A 82 0.68 -21.16 10.87
N PHE A 83 0.63 -20.33 11.92
CA PHE A 83 0.57 -18.88 11.76
C PHE A 83 1.82 -18.33 11.06
N LEU A 84 3.01 -18.75 11.53
CA LEU A 84 4.29 -18.37 10.92
C LEU A 84 4.41 -18.93 9.49
N GLY A 85 3.96 -20.16 9.25
CA GLY A 85 3.93 -20.79 7.94
C GLY A 85 3.05 -20.05 6.94
N LEU A 86 1.83 -19.67 7.33
CA LEU A 86 0.94 -18.84 6.50
C LEU A 86 1.54 -17.47 6.22
N TRP A 87 2.15 -16.84 7.23
CA TRP A 87 2.83 -15.56 7.07
C TRP A 87 4.01 -15.66 6.11
N PHE A 88 4.83 -16.71 6.24
CA PHE A 88 5.99 -16.97 5.38
C PHE A 88 5.57 -17.31 3.95
N LEU A 89 4.59 -18.19 3.76
CA LEU A 89 4.04 -18.53 2.45
C LEU A 89 3.53 -17.28 1.72
N ARG A 90 2.83 -16.40 2.43
CA ARG A 90 2.40 -15.12 1.88
C ARG A 90 3.59 -14.27 1.43
N LYS A 91 4.66 -14.20 2.22
CA LYS A 91 5.90 -13.49 1.85
C LYS A 91 6.54 -14.09 0.61
N VAL A 92 6.63 -15.40 0.52
CA VAL A 92 7.17 -16.11 -0.66
C VAL A 92 6.35 -15.82 -1.91
N LEU A 93 5.02 -15.87 -1.85
CA LEU A 93 4.17 -15.54 -3.00
C LEU A 93 4.32 -14.08 -3.43
N ILE A 94 4.51 -13.16 -2.49
CA ILE A 94 4.84 -11.76 -2.80
C ILE A 94 6.21 -11.67 -3.46
N TRP A 95 7.21 -12.43 -3.00
CA TRP A 95 8.54 -12.45 -3.63
C TRP A 95 8.54 -13.10 -5.01
N GLN A 96 7.77 -14.17 -5.24
CA GLN A 96 7.63 -14.76 -6.57
C GLN A 96 6.94 -13.79 -7.52
N ARG A 97 5.92 -13.09 -7.03
CA ARG A 97 5.20 -12.11 -7.83
C ARG A 97 6.08 -10.90 -8.13
N TYR A 98 6.65 -10.27 -7.11
CA TYR A 98 7.28 -8.94 -7.20
C TYR A 98 8.81 -8.91 -7.12
N GLY A 99 9.44 -10.01 -6.68
CA GLY A 99 10.88 -10.18 -6.63
C GLY A 99 11.38 -10.24 -5.19
N PHE A 100 12.39 -11.08 -4.96
CA PHE A 100 13.09 -11.11 -3.67
C PHE A 100 13.84 -9.79 -3.49
N ASN A 101 13.70 -9.13 -2.33
CA ASN A 101 14.33 -7.83 -2.04
C ASN A 101 14.08 -6.74 -3.11
N TYR A 102 12.87 -6.69 -3.65
CA TYR A 102 12.48 -5.69 -4.64
C TYR A 102 12.71 -4.25 -4.13
N LYS A 103 13.79 -3.64 -4.61
CA LYS A 103 14.13 -2.22 -4.45
C LYS A 103 13.71 -1.47 -5.72
N ALA A 104 12.48 -1.65 -6.20
CA ALA A 104 12.04 -0.73 -7.23
C ALA A 104 12.04 0.67 -6.68
N ALA A 105 12.53 1.56 -7.51
CA ALA A 105 12.34 2.96 -7.32
C ALA A 105 11.64 3.52 -8.54
N PHE A 106 10.77 4.48 -8.28
CA PHE A 106 10.28 5.36 -9.32
C PHE A 106 11.31 6.46 -9.48
N GLU A 107 11.75 6.69 -10.71
CA GLU A 107 12.69 7.77 -11.00
C GLU A 107 11.95 8.85 -11.77
N VAL A 108 12.05 10.08 -11.29
CA VAL A 108 11.49 11.25 -11.95
C VAL A 108 12.61 12.25 -12.15
N SER A 109 12.76 12.72 -13.38
CA SER A 109 13.67 13.78 -13.76
C SER A 109 12.95 14.78 -14.66
N LYS A 110 13.65 15.78 -15.18
CA LYS A 110 13.07 16.71 -16.15
C LYS A 110 12.72 16.05 -17.49
N ASP A 111 13.50 15.06 -17.90
CA ASP A 111 13.46 14.52 -19.27
C ASP A 111 12.88 13.12 -19.36
N GLU A 112 12.95 12.34 -18.27
CA GLU A 112 12.50 10.95 -18.21
C GLU A 112 11.70 10.63 -16.95
N LEU A 113 10.69 9.78 -17.13
CA LEU A 113 9.89 9.18 -16.07
C LEU A 113 10.08 7.67 -16.13
N ALA A 114 10.72 7.09 -15.12
CA ALA A 114 10.83 5.65 -14.97
C ALA A 114 9.78 5.15 -13.99
N ILE A 115 8.86 4.34 -14.50
CA ILE A 115 7.85 3.67 -13.68
C ILE A 115 8.15 2.18 -13.59
N VAL A 116 7.72 1.58 -12.48
CA VAL A 116 7.74 0.12 -12.39
C VAL A 116 6.32 -0.43 -12.52
N THR A 117 6.10 -1.17 -13.60
CA THR A 117 4.84 -1.81 -13.94
C THR A 117 4.79 -3.24 -13.37
N GLU A 118 3.67 -3.94 -13.56
CA GLU A 118 3.30 -5.23 -12.94
C GLU A 118 4.31 -6.41 -13.06
N PRO A 119 4.11 -7.54 -12.33
CA PRO A 119 5.21 -8.11 -11.58
C PRO A 119 5.83 -9.39 -12.23
N LEU A 120 7.16 -9.52 -12.05
CA LEU A 120 8.19 -10.49 -12.49
C LEU A 120 8.24 -11.15 -13.86
N SER A 121 7.15 -11.52 -14.55
CA SER A 121 7.37 -12.34 -15.77
C SER A 121 7.96 -11.52 -16.93
N LYS A 122 7.88 -10.19 -16.84
CA LYS A 122 8.52 -9.21 -17.73
C LYS A 122 8.96 -8.01 -16.92
N GLN A 123 10.07 -8.14 -16.18
CA GLN A 123 10.69 -6.99 -15.50
C GLN A 123 11.17 -5.99 -16.56
N GLN A 124 10.38 -4.94 -16.77
CA GLN A 124 10.83 -3.72 -17.41
C GLN A 124 10.53 -2.58 -16.46
N GLN A 125 11.57 -2.01 -15.87
CA GLN A 125 11.55 -0.59 -15.53
C GLN A 125 11.25 0.11 -16.85
N LEU A 126 10.03 0.63 -16.98
CA LEU A 126 9.63 1.31 -18.20
C LEU A 126 10.07 2.76 -18.04
N THR A 127 11.18 3.08 -18.69
CA THR A 127 11.65 4.46 -18.83
C THR A 127 10.94 5.08 -20.02
N MET A 128 10.20 6.15 -19.77
CA MET A 128 9.49 6.92 -20.79
C MET A 128 10.09 8.31 -20.86
N ALA A 129 10.44 8.78 -22.05
CA ALA A 129 10.81 10.17 -22.22
C ALA A 129 9.59 11.06 -22.00
N LYS A 130 9.78 12.21 -21.34
CA LYS A 130 8.73 13.22 -21.14
C LYS A 130 8.08 13.62 -22.47
N ALA A 131 8.86 13.68 -23.53
CA ALA A 131 8.40 14.01 -24.88
C ALA A 131 7.36 13.00 -25.45
N ASP A 132 7.36 11.75 -24.97
CA ASP A 132 6.44 10.71 -25.44
C ASP A 132 5.15 10.64 -24.60
N ILE A 133 5.12 11.35 -23.47
CA ILE A 133 3.97 11.41 -22.58
C ILE A 133 2.97 12.43 -23.13
N ASN A 134 1.72 12.02 -23.29
CA ASN A 134 0.62 12.91 -23.63
C ASN A 134 0.14 13.64 -22.38
N TYR A 135 -0.23 12.89 -21.33
CA TYR A 135 -0.53 13.44 -20.01
C TYR A 135 -0.41 12.39 -18.91
N ILE A 136 -0.24 12.86 -17.68
CA ILE A 136 -0.30 12.06 -16.45
C ILE A 136 -1.59 12.43 -15.73
N GLN A 137 -2.55 11.51 -15.70
CA GLN A 137 -3.83 11.72 -15.05
C GLN A 137 -3.78 11.32 -13.58
N PHE A 138 -4.01 12.28 -12.69
CA PHE A 138 -4.17 12.05 -11.26
C PHE A 138 -5.65 11.99 -10.90
N SER A 139 -6.07 10.87 -10.33
CA SER A 139 -7.41 10.72 -9.75
C SER A 139 -7.41 11.26 -8.33
N TYR A 140 -8.28 12.23 -8.06
CA TYR A 140 -8.33 12.91 -6.78
C TYR A 140 -9.71 12.85 -6.13
N GLY A 141 -9.71 12.97 -4.81
CA GLY A 141 -10.90 13.10 -3.99
C GLY A 141 -10.63 13.92 -2.73
N TYR A 142 -11.71 14.25 -2.03
CA TYR A 142 -11.66 14.97 -0.76
C TYR A 142 -12.11 14.03 0.36
N MET A 143 -11.27 13.84 1.37
CA MET A 143 -11.70 13.23 2.61
C MET A 143 -12.20 14.33 3.55
N ARG A 144 -13.44 14.15 4.05
CA ARG A 144 -13.96 14.93 5.17
C ARG A 144 -13.63 14.18 6.46
N SER A 145 -12.82 14.79 7.32
CA SER A 145 -12.71 14.33 8.69
C SER A 145 -13.81 14.99 9.53
N ASN A 146 -14.73 14.19 10.06
CA ASN A 146 -15.73 14.64 11.04
C ASN A 146 -15.18 14.37 12.45
N GLY A 147 -14.27 15.22 12.92
CA GLY A 147 -13.88 15.29 14.33
C GLY A 147 -14.62 16.42 15.05
N GLN A 148 -14.85 16.27 16.36
CA GLN A 148 -15.51 17.26 17.22
C GLN A 148 -15.00 18.69 16.95
N GLY A 149 -15.81 19.50 16.24
CA GLY A 149 -15.61 20.94 16.06
C GLY A 149 -14.82 21.43 14.83
N TYR A 150 -14.03 20.61 14.15
CA TYR A 150 -13.24 21.05 12.98
C TYR A 150 -13.48 20.19 11.73
N GLN A 151 -14.16 20.75 10.73
CA GLN A 151 -14.19 20.15 9.39
C GLN A 151 -12.85 20.40 8.70
N SER A 152 -11.94 19.43 8.75
CA SER A 152 -10.78 19.45 7.87
C SER A 152 -11.11 18.72 6.57
N LYS A 153 -10.97 19.42 5.45
CA LYS A 153 -10.89 18.81 4.12
C LYS A 153 -9.44 18.38 3.93
N GLN A 154 -9.22 17.12 3.59
CA GLN A 154 -7.91 16.62 3.18
C GLN A 154 -7.99 16.20 1.71
N SER A 155 -7.03 16.65 0.92
CA SER A 155 -6.83 16.18 -0.45
C SER A 155 -6.24 14.78 -0.42
N HIS A 156 -6.67 13.94 -1.36
CA HIS A 156 -6.14 12.59 -1.52
C HIS A 156 -6.04 12.26 -3.00
N ILE A 157 -4.90 11.69 -3.39
CA ILE A 157 -4.69 11.15 -4.74
C ILE A 157 -4.81 9.63 -4.66
N SER A 158 -5.80 9.08 -5.36
CA SER A 158 -6.10 7.65 -5.36
C SER A 158 -5.41 6.85 -6.45
N GLN A 159 -4.91 7.50 -7.50
CA GLN A 159 -4.27 6.81 -8.61
C GLN A 159 -3.53 7.82 -9.49
N ALA A 160 -2.46 7.37 -10.14
CA ALA A 160 -1.87 8.05 -11.27
C ALA A 160 -1.88 7.12 -12.49
N VAL A 161 -2.22 7.66 -13.66
CA VAL A 161 -2.19 6.94 -14.93
C VAL A 161 -1.37 7.74 -15.92
N VAL A 162 -0.27 7.17 -16.40
CA VAL A 162 0.54 7.75 -17.47
C VAL A 162 -0.08 7.35 -18.79
N VAL A 163 -0.42 8.34 -19.62
CA VAL A 163 -0.95 8.12 -20.98
C VAL A 163 0.09 8.63 -21.97
N LEU A 164 0.59 7.73 -22.80
CA LEU A 164 1.55 8.04 -23.85
C LEU A 164 0.83 8.59 -25.09
N LYS A 165 1.59 9.25 -25.97
CA LYS A 165 1.09 9.77 -27.27
C LYS A 165 0.58 8.67 -28.20
N ASN A 166 1.10 7.45 -28.06
CA ASN A 166 0.65 6.25 -28.78
C ASN A 166 -0.64 5.63 -28.17
N ASN A 167 -1.29 6.30 -27.21
CA ASN A 167 -2.46 5.85 -26.44
C ASN A 167 -2.23 4.66 -25.49
N GLU A 168 -0.99 4.21 -25.28
CA GLU A 168 -0.69 3.26 -24.22
C GLU A 168 -0.91 3.88 -22.84
N ARG A 169 -1.37 3.05 -21.89
CA ARG A 169 -1.75 3.49 -20.55
C ARG A 169 -1.07 2.66 -19.49
N TYR A 170 -0.34 3.32 -18.61
CA TYR A 170 0.33 2.70 -17.50
C TYR A 170 -0.24 3.20 -16.17
N THR A 171 -0.86 2.27 -15.43
CA THR A 171 -1.44 2.59 -14.13
C THR A 171 -0.41 2.43 -13.02
N ILE A 172 -0.16 3.52 -12.30
CA ILE A 172 0.60 3.53 -11.07
C ILE A 172 -0.35 3.24 -9.91
N LYS A 173 -0.08 2.18 -9.16
CA LYS A 173 -0.96 1.74 -8.08
C LYS A 173 -0.84 2.69 -6.87
N PRO A 174 -1.95 3.10 -6.23
CA PRO A 174 -1.94 4.05 -5.10
C PRO A 174 -1.07 3.65 -3.90
N ASN A 175 -0.89 2.35 -3.70
CA ASN A 175 -0.23 1.81 -2.52
C ASN A 175 1.26 1.52 -2.75
N THR A 176 1.79 1.80 -3.94
CA THR A 176 3.18 1.49 -4.28
C THR A 176 4.10 2.69 -4.13
N ILE A 177 3.57 3.92 -4.18
CA ILE A 177 4.37 5.16 -4.03
C ILE A 177 3.61 6.15 -3.16
N ALA A 178 4.33 7.08 -2.55
CA ALA A 178 3.77 8.37 -2.16
C ALA A 178 3.28 9.13 -3.40
N THR A 179 2.06 8.85 -3.87
CA THR A 179 1.49 9.45 -5.10
C THR A 179 1.42 10.99 -5.02
N LEU A 180 1.38 11.57 -3.83
CA LEU A 180 1.52 13.02 -3.60
C LEU A 180 2.92 13.54 -3.93
N ASN A 181 3.97 12.79 -3.59
CA ASN A 181 5.35 13.14 -3.97
C ASN A 181 5.51 13.10 -5.49
N LEU A 182 4.91 12.10 -6.14
CA LEU A 182 4.90 12.01 -7.60
C LEU A 182 4.20 13.20 -8.23
N LEU A 183 3.02 13.60 -7.74
CA LEU A 183 2.34 14.80 -8.22
C LEU A 183 3.24 16.04 -8.07
N TYR A 184 3.85 16.23 -6.90
CA TYR A 184 4.74 17.36 -6.65
C TYR A 184 5.89 17.43 -7.67
N LEU A 185 6.57 16.30 -7.91
CA LEU A 185 7.66 16.22 -8.87
C LEU A 185 7.19 16.43 -10.32
N CYS A 186 6.01 15.92 -10.68
CA CYS A 186 5.43 16.16 -12.01
C CYS A 186 5.17 17.65 -12.25
N ILE A 187 4.66 18.38 -11.25
CA ILE A 187 4.45 19.83 -11.38
C ILE A 187 5.81 20.56 -11.39
N TYR A 188 6.76 20.16 -10.54
CA TYR A 188 8.09 20.77 -10.48
C TYR A 188 8.86 20.65 -11.80
N PHE A 189 8.83 19.48 -12.43
CA PHE A 189 9.48 19.21 -13.71
C PHE A 189 8.59 19.55 -14.93
N ASP A 190 7.45 20.22 -14.72
CA ASP A 190 6.54 20.69 -15.77
C ASP A 190 6.03 19.56 -16.69
N TYR A 191 5.67 18.40 -16.12
CA TYR A 191 5.00 17.33 -16.85
C TYR A 191 3.57 17.74 -17.22
N PRO A 192 3.04 17.27 -18.36
CA PRO A 192 1.65 17.49 -18.71
C PRO A 192 0.77 16.69 -17.74
N VAL A 193 0.12 17.38 -16.80
CA VAL A 193 -0.76 16.76 -15.78
C VAL A 193 -2.23 17.01 -16.11
N SER A 194 -3.07 16.02 -15.81
CA SER A 194 -4.52 16.16 -15.88
C SER A 194 -5.18 15.61 -14.62
N TYR A 195 -6.33 16.17 -14.28
CA TYR A 195 -7.02 15.85 -13.04
C TYR A 195 -8.38 15.25 -13.34
N LYS A 196 -8.67 14.12 -12.70
CA LYS A 196 -9.96 13.47 -12.79
C LYS A 196 -10.57 13.38 -11.40
N TYR A 197 -11.67 14.10 -11.19
CA TYR A 197 -12.47 13.91 -9.99
C TYR A 197 -13.05 12.51 -9.99
N GLY A 198 -12.80 11.79 -8.92
CA GLY A 198 -13.28 10.43 -8.78
C GLY A 198 -12.39 9.68 -7.82
N LEU A 199 -13.01 9.13 -6.79
CA LEU A 199 -12.41 8.05 -6.03
C LEU A 199 -12.40 6.83 -6.96
N THR A 200 -11.31 6.62 -7.72
CA THR A 200 -11.06 5.28 -8.24
C THR A 200 -10.90 4.39 -7.02
N TYR A 201 -11.93 3.55 -6.82
CA TYR A 201 -12.21 2.76 -5.62
C TYR A 201 -10.94 2.35 -4.86
N GLY A 202 -10.58 3.18 -3.88
CA GLY A 202 -9.82 2.73 -2.71
C GLY A 202 -10.55 1.60 -1.98
N GLY A 203 -11.83 1.34 -2.30
CA GLY A 203 -12.61 0.20 -1.80
C GLY A 203 -11.93 -1.15 -2.05
N GLY A 204 -11.19 -1.32 -3.15
CA GLY A 204 -10.35 -2.51 -3.31
C GLY A 204 -9.31 -2.60 -2.18
N SER A 205 -8.57 -1.51 -1.92
CA SER A 205 -7.59 -1.44 -0.83
C SER A 205 -8.21 -1.60 0.56
N ILE A 206 -9.38 -1.00 0.81
CA ILE A 206 -10.10 -1.13 2.08
C ILE A 206 -10.51 -2.57 2.30
N VAL A 207 -11.04 -3.27 1.28
CA VAL A 207 -11.37 -4.70 1.38
C VAL A 207 -10.13 -5.53 1.72
N PHE A 208 -8.98 -5.30 1.07
CA PHE A 208 -7.74 -5.98 1.43
C PHE A 208 -7.27 -5.65 2.86
N ILE A 209 -7.41 -4.40 3.29
CA ILE A 209 -7.06 -3.97 4.65
C ILE A 209 -7.99 -4.63 5.67
N LEU A 210 -9.31 -4.61 5.44
CA LEU A 210 -10.32 -5.23 6.29
C LEU A 210 -10.12 -6.74 6.38
N MET A 211 -9.91 -7.43 5.25
CA MET A 211 -9.58 -8.86 5.25
C MET A 211 -8.36 -9.15 6.12
N ARG A 212 -7.31 -8.33 6.03
CA ARG A 212 -6.09 -8.49 6.84
C ARG A 212 -6.35 -8.18 8.32
N VAL A 213 -7.04 -7.10 8.64
CA VAL A 213 -7.32 -6.69 10.02
C VAL A 213 -8.25 -7.68 10.70
N MET A 214 -9.32 -8.13 10.05
CA MET A 214 -10.26 -9.11 10.61
C MET A 214 -9.57 -10.46 10.81
N SER A 215 -8.83 -10.94 9.81
CA SER A 215 -8.13 -12.23 9.92
C SER A 215 -6.98 -12.19 10.92
N MET A 216 -6.22 -11.10 11.03
CA MET A 216 -5.17 -10.97 12.04
C MET A 216 -5.73 -10.67 13.44
N GLY A 217 -6.80 -9.90 13.55
CA GLY A 217 -7.39 -9.46 14.82
C GLY A 217 -7.83 -10.63 15.69
N GLY A 218 -8.51 -11.63 15.10
CA GLY A 218 -8.87 -12.85 15.82
C GLY A 218 -7.65 -13.61 16.35
N ASN A 219 -6.56 -13.65 15.58
CA ASN A 219 -5.32 -14.31 15.98
C ASN A 219 -4.59 -13.55 17.11
N PHE A 220 -4.63 -12.21 17.13
CA PHE A 220 -4.07 -11.42 18.24
C PHE A 220 -4.79 -11.66 19.56
N ILE A 221 -6.12 -11.75 19.54
CA ILE A 221 -6.92 -12.08 20.73
C ILE A 221 -6.52 -13.46 21.26
N MET A 222 -6.38 -14.45 20.37
CA MET A 222 -5.99 -15.81 20.77
C MET A 222 -4.58 -15.85 21.34
N ILE A 223 -3.60 -15.19 20.72
CA ILE A 223 -2.24 -15.06 21.28
C ILE A 223 -2.29 -14.44 22.68
N GLY A 224 -3.09 -13.39 22.88
CA GLY A 224 -3.28 -12.77 24.18
C GLY A 224 -3.89 -13.72 25.23
N LEU A 225 -4.89 -14.50 24.85
CA LEU A 225 -5.49 -15.52 25.72
C LEU A 225 -4.48 -16.60 26.09
N TYR A 226 -3.72 -17.12 25.13
CA TYR A 226 -2.66 -18.09 25.39
C TYR A 226 -1.59 -17.54 26.35
N LEU A 227 -1.12 -16.30 26.15
CA LEU A 227 -0.18 -15.65 27.06
C LEU A 227 -0.75 -15.45 28.48
N TYR A 228 -2.04 -15.12 28.58
CA TYR A 228 -2.73 -15.03 29.87
C TYR A 228 -2.77 -16.39 30.59
N TRP A 229 -3.09 -17.48 29.89
CA TRP A 229 -3.09 -18.84 30.46
C TRP A 229 -1.69 -19.30 30.85
N ILE A 230 -0.63 -18.91 30.11
CA ILE A 230 0.77 -19.10 30.55
C ILE A 230 1.01 -18.41 31.88
N GLY A 231 0.68 -17.11 31.97
CA GLY A 231 0.88 -16.35 33.20
C GLY A 231 0.08 -16.91 34.39
N ALA A 232 -1.19 -17.27 34.16
CA ALA A 232 -2.08 -17.81 35.19
C ALA A 232 -1.68 -19.24 35.63
N GLY A 233 -1.26 -20.10 34.70
CA GLY A 233 -0.74 -21.43 34.98
C GLY A 233 0.58 -21.38 35.75
N TYR A 234 1.46 -20.45 35.40
CA TYR A 234 2.73 -20.21 36.11
C TYR A 234 2.51 -19.67 37.53
N LEU A 235 1.47 -18.85 37.75
CA LEU A 235 1.07 -18.40 39.09
C LEU A 235 0.52 -19.56 39.94
N LYS A 236 -0.21 -20.51 39.35
CA LYS A 236 -0.70 -21.71 40.04
C LYS A 236 0.38 -22.74 40.39
N SER A 237 1.56 -22.69 39.77
CA SER A 237 2.68 -23.59 40.13
C SER A 237 3.64 -22.97 41.16
N ILE A 238 3.46 -21.69 41.49
CA ILE A 238 4.29 -20.95 42.46
C ILE A 238 3.60 -20.81 43.83
N PHE A 239 2.26 -20.93 43.89
CA PHE A 239 1.44 -20.92 45.11
C PHE A 239 0.76 -22.28 45.30
#